data_AF-A0A5K3EYV3-F1
#
_entry.id   AF-A0A5K3EYV3-F1
#
_cell.length_a   1.000
_cell.length_b   1.000
_cell.length_c   1.000
_cell.angle_alpha   90.00
_cell.angle_beta   90.00
_cell.angle_gamma   90.00
#
_symmetry.space_group_name_H-M   'P 1'
#
loop_
_entity.id
_entity.type
_entity.pdbx_description
1 polymer ?
#
loop_
_entity_poly.entity_id
_entity_poly.type
_entity_poly.pdbx_seq_one_letter_code
_entity_poly.pdbx_strand_id
1 'polypeptide(L)'
;MTQCELGDKLGLVLSQYGQTHMDIGVAERNLITDVQKSLLVTVKHYLDTVWPSINTQRRNLEFARLDFDSAKQKKEACTSEDKIRPLTAAFEAAQLKFNEQIAAARATTSQLKNVEETLREDLKAMAAAQMRYFNACQEQLRQLTSKLESAGLGA
;
A
#
# COMPACT_ATOMS: atom_id res chain seq x y z
N MET A 1 51.56 29.80 -3.57
CA MET A 1 50.19 29.84 -4.12
C MET A 1 49.72 31.27 -4.10
N THR A 2 49.35 31.83 -5.25
CA THR A 2 48.74 33.16 -5.33
C THR A 2 47.25 33.08 -4.94
N GLN A 3 46.65 34.20 -4.50
CA GLN A 3 45.20 34.25 -4.17
C GLN A 3 44.31 33.78 -5.33
N CYS A 4 44.76 33.97 -6.58
CA CYS A 4 44.06 33.53 -7.78
C CYS A 4 43.96 31.99 -7.87
N GLU A 5 45.08 31.29 -7.63
CA GLU A 5 45.15 29.82 -7.66
C GLU A 5 44.31 29.15 -6.56
N LEU A 6 44.12 29.82 -5.42
CA LEU A 6 43.27 29.34 -4.33
C LEU A 6 41.78 29.46 -4.68
N GLY A 7 41.40 30.56 -5.35
CA GLY A 7 40.04 30.77 -5.86
C GLY A 7 39.64 29.75 -6.92
N ASP A 8 40.55 29.46 -7.86
CA ASP A 8 40.31 28.50 -8.94
C ASP A 8 40.14 27.06 -8.39
N LYS A 9 40.94 26.66 -7.40
CA LYS A 9 40.80 25.36 -6.73
C LYS A 9 39.48 25.23 -5.97
N LEU A 10 39.09 26.25 -5.21
CA LEU A 10 37.82 26.25 -4.47
C LEU A 10 36.63 26.20 -5.44
N GLY A 11 36.68 26.95 -6.54
CA GLY A 11 35.65 26.92 -7.58
C GLY A 11 35.47 25.53 -8.18
N LEU A 12 36.57 24.83 -8.47
CA LEU A 12 36.54 23.45 -8.97
C LEU A 12 35.91 22.48 -7.96
N VAL A 13 36.27 22.56 -6.68
CA VAL A 13 35.70 21.72 -5.61
C VAL A 13 34.20 21.94 -5.50
N LEU A 14 33.76 23.20 -5.42
CA LEU A 14 32.34 23.53 -5.30
C LEU A 14 31.54 23.05 -6.52
N SER A 15 32.10 23.16 -7.73
CA SER A 15 31.48 22.64 -8.94
C SER A 15 31.35 21.11 -8.91
N GLN A 16 32.36 20.38 -8.44
CA GLN A 16 32.33 18.92 -8.33
C GLN A 16 31.34 18.44 -7.27
N TYR A 17 31.26 19.13 -6.12
CA TYR A 17 30.24 18.89 -5.12
C TYR A 17 28.84 19.15 -5.68
N GLY A 18 28.63 20.29 -6.34
CA GLY A 18 27.35 20.65 -6.93
C GLY A 18 26.84 19.59 -7.91
N GLN A 19 27.71 19.13 -8.82
CA GLN A 19 27.36 18.09 -9.78
C GLN A 19 27.01 16.76 -9.09
N THR A 20 27.84 16.32 -8.14
CA THR A 20 27.59 15.10 -7.35
C THR A 20 26.22 15.14 -6.65
N HIS A 21 25.86 16.28 -6.06
CA HIS A 21 24.56 16.45 -5.41
C HIS A 21 23.40 16.48 -6.41
N MET A 22 23.59 17.03 -7.61
CA MET A 22 22.57 16.93 -8.67
C MET A 22 22.31 15.48 -9.07
N ASP A 23 23.37 14.67 -9.20
CA ASP A 23 23.28 13.26 -9.58
C ASP A 23 22.61 12.43 -8.48
N ILE A 24 22.92 12.69 -7.20
CA ILE A 24 22.20 12.12 -6.05
C ILE A 24 20.73 12.52 -6.08
N GLY A 25 20.42 13.78 -6.37
CA GLY A 25 19.05 14.25 -6.50
C GLY A 25 18.27 13.57 -7.64
N VAL A 26 18.93 13.16 -8.74
CA VAL A 26 18.31 12.32 -9.77
C VAL A 26 17.96 10.95 -9.20
N ALA A 27 18.89 10.31 -8.48
CA ALA A 27 18.65 9.01 -7.87
C ALA A 27 17.49 9.04 -6.84
N GLU A 28 17.40 10.12 -6.04
CA GLU A 28 16.31 10.33 -5.10
C GLU A 28 14.96 10.46 -5.81
N ARG A 29 14.89 11.26 -6.89
CA ARG A 29 13.65 11.39 -7.70
C ARG A 29 13.19 10.05 -8.27
N ASN A 30 14.13 9.20 -8.69
CA ASN A 30 13.81 7.86 -9.17
C ASN A 30 13.23 6.98 -8.05
N LEU A 31 13.83 6.99 -6.86
CA LEU A 31 13.30 6.28 -5.69
C LEU A 31 11.87 6.74 -5.37
N ILE A 32 11.64 8.04 -5.30
CA ILE A 32 10.30 8.60 -5.01
C ILE A 32 9.30 8.14 -6.07
N THR A 33 9.69 8.21 -7.35
CA THR A 33 8.84 7.80 -8.47
C THR A 33 8.49 6.31 -8.41
N ASP A 34 9.46 5.44 -8.11
CA ASP A 34 9.25 4.00 -7.97
C ASP A 34 8.26 3.71 -6.84
N VAL A 35 8.44 4.31 -5.67
CA VAL A 35 7.54 4.14 -4.51
C VAL A 35 6.14 4.67 -4.80
N GLN A 36 6.03 5.82 -5.47
CA GLN A 36 4.75 6.43 -5.84
C GLN A 36 3.96 5.59 -6.84
N LYS A 37 4.61 4.98 -7.83
CA LYS A 37 3.95 4.23 -8.91
C LYS A 37 3.61 2.78 -8.55
N SER A 38 4.18 2.26 -7.47
CA SER A 38 3.97 0.89 -7.00
C SER A 38 3.20 0.92 -5.68
N LEU A 39 3.89 0.85 -4.54
CA LEU A 39 3.30 0.69 -3.21
C LEU A 39 2.17 1.69 -2.92
N LEU A 40 2.36 2.97 -3.20
CA LEU A 40 1.34 3.98 -2.86
C LEU A 40 0.06 3.84 -3.69
N VAL A 41 0.15 3.39 -4.94
CA VAL A 41 -1.03 3.11 -5.77
C VAL A 41 -1.83 1.95 -5.18
N THR A 42 -1.16 0.86 -4.82
CA THR A 42 -1.81 -0.33 -4.26
C THR A 42 -2.43 -0.04 -2.89
N VAL A 43 -1.71 0.68 -2.01
CA VAL A 43 -2.25 1.12 -0.71
C VAL A 43 -3.46 2.02 -0.90
N LYS A 44 -3.41 2.97 -1.83
CA LYS A 44 -4.54 3.84 -2.14
C LYS A 44 -5.75 3.04 -2.62
N HIS A 45 -5.56 2.11 -3.56
CA HIS A 45 -6.65 1.26 -4.06
C HIS A 45 -7.27 0.43 -2.93
N TYR A 46 -6.45 -0.14 -2.06
CA TYR A 46 -6.93 -0.88 -0.89
C TYR A 46 -7.81 -0.02 0.01
N LEU A 47 -7.33 1.16 0.40
CA LEU A 47 -8.03 2.06 1.32
C LEU A 47 -9.30 2.68 0.72
N ASP A 48 -9.27 3.03 -0.56
CA ASP A 48 -10.37 3.74 -1.23
C ASP A 48 -11.45 2.79 -1.77
N THR A 49 -11.09 1.54 -2.12
CA THR A 49 -11.99 0.62 -2.83
C THR A 49 -12.25 -0.66 -2.05
N VAL A 50 -11.19 -1.42 -1.75
CA VAL A 50 -11.34 -2.78 -1.21
C VAL A 50 -11.81 -2.76 0.23
N TRP A 51 -11.20 -1.93 1.08
CA TRP A 51 -11.52 -1.83 2.50
C TRP A 51 -12.95 -1.32 2.77
N PRO A 52 -13.45 -0.27 2.09
CA PRO A 52 -14.85 0.16 2.22
C PRO A 52 -15.84 -0.91 1.75
N SER A 53 -15.51 -1.64 0.67
CA SER A 53 -16.33 -2.75 0.17
C SER A 53 -16.43 -3.87 1.21
N ILE A 54 -15.31 -4.31 1.79
CA ILE A 54 -15.28 -5.32 2.86
C ILE A 54 -16.12 -4.87 4.06
N ASN A 55 -15.99 -3.62 4.49
CA ASN A 55 -16.77 -3.11 5.62
C ASN A 55 -18.27 -3.06 5.33
N THR A 56 -18.65 -2.70 4.10
CA THR A 56 -20.05 -2.70 3.67
C THR A 56 -20.62 -4.11 3.71
N GLN A 57 -19.92 -5.10 3.14
CA GLN A 57 -20.38 -6.49 3.16
C GLN A 57 -20.41 -7.07 4.56
N ARG A 58 -19.46 -6.72 5.43
CA ARG A 58 -19.45 -7.13 6.85
C ARG A 58 -20.68 -6.60 7.59
N ARG A 59 -21.02 -5.32 7.38
CA ARG A 59 -22.23 -4.72 7.99
C ARG A 59 -23.51 -5.37 7.47
N ASN A 60 -23.61 -5.59 6.16
CA ASN A 60 -24.78 -6.22 5.56
C ASN A 60 -24.95 -7.67 6.04
N LEU A 61 -23.84 -8.41 6.18
CA LEU A 61 -23.84 -9.75 6.73
C LEU A 61 -24.35 -9.79 8.16
N GLU A 62 -23.94 -8.84 8.98
CA GLU A 62 -24.43 -8.73 10.36
C GLU A 62 -25.93 -8.43 10.41
N PHE A 63 -26.44 -7.53 9.56
CA PHE A 63 -27.88 -7.29 9.49
C PHE A 63 -28.66 -8.53 9.02
N ALA A 64 -28.18 -9.22 7.98
CA ALA A 64 -28.82 -10.43 7.49
C ALA A 64 -28.77 -11.57 8.53
N ARG A 65 -27.70 -11.67 9.32
CA ARG A 65 -27.57 -12.60 10.44
C ARG A 65 -28.63 -12.32 11.51
N LEU A 66 -28.77 -11.07 11.93
CA LEU A 66 -29.76 -10.66 12.94
C LEU A 66 -31.20 -10.90 12.46
N ASP A 67 -31.50 -10.61 11.19
CA ASP A 67 -32.80 -10.89 10.58
C ASP A 67 -33.10 -12.40 10.59
N PHE A 68 -32.13 -13.22 10.19
CA PHE A 68 -32.23 -14.69 10.22
C PHE A 68 -32.45 -15.23 11.63
N ASP A 69 -31.64 -14.80 12.60
CA ASP A 69 -31.74 -15.21 13.99
C ASP A 69 -33.12 -14.83 14.58
N SER A 70 -33.61 -13.62 14.28
CA SER A 70 -34.94 -13.16 14.70
C SER A 70 -36.07 -14.00 14.07
N ALA A 71 -36.00 -14.28 12.77
CA ALA A 71 -37.01 -15.07 12.07
C ALA A 71 -37.03 -16.51 12.57
N LYS A 72 -35.85 -17.10 12.83
CA LYS A 72 -35.70 -18.43 13.42
C LYS A 72 -36.36 -18.50 14.80
N GLN A 73 -36.03 -17.57 15.69
CA GLN A 73 -36.59 -17.52 17.03
C GLN A 73 -38.12 -17.37 17.02
N LYS A 74 -38.65 -16.49 16.16
CA LYS A 74 -40.11 -16.30 16.01
C LYS A 74 -40.81 -17.56 15.52
N LYS A 75 -40.21 -18.28 14.57
CA LYS A 75 -40.74 -19.56 14.06
C LYS A 75 -40.73 -20.63 15.16
N GLU A 76 -39.62 -20.77 15.87
CA GLU A 76 -39.45 -21.79 16.94
C GLU A 76 -40.38 -21.53 18.13
N ALA A 77 -40.63 -20.27 18.47
CA ALA A 77 -41.53 -19.90 19.56
C ALA A 77 -43.03 -19.94 19.19
N CYS A 78 -43.37 -20.15 17.92
CA CYS A 78 -44.75 -20.10 17.46
C CYS A 78 -45.50 -21.43 17.69
N THR A 79 -46.58 -21.37 18.46
CA THR A 79 -47.49 -22.51 18.70
C THR A 79 -48.82 -22.38 17.96
N SER A 80 -49.04 -21.27 17.24
CA SER A 80 -50.30 -20.96 16.54
C SER A 80 -50.25 -21.46 15.09
N GLU A 81 -51.16 -22.37 14.73
CA GLU A 81 -51.22 -22.98 13.40
C GLU A 81 -51.40 -21.95 12.26
N ASP A 82 -52.23 -20.92 12.48
CA ASP A 82 -52.46 -19.85 11.48
C ASP A 82 -51.20 -19.02 11.19
N LYS A 83 -50.27 -18.94 12.15
CA LYS A 83 -49.04 -18.13 12.04
C LYS A 83 -47.82 -18.94 11.61
N ILE A 84 -47.87 -20.26 11.70
CA ILE A 84 -46.74 -21.15 11.32
C ILE A 84 -46.35 -20.97 9.86
N ARG A 85 -47.33 -20.95 8.94
CA ARG A 85 -47.06 -20.81 7.51
C ARG A 85 -46.38 -19.48 7.15
N PRO A 86 -46.89 -18.29 7.53
CA PRO A 86 -46.22 -17.04 7.22
C PRO A 86 -44.85 -16.89 7.90
N LEU A 87 -44.68 -17.41 9.13
CA LEU A 87 -43.37 -17.39 9.81
C LEU A 87 -42.34 -18.31 9.16
N THR A 88 -42.79 -19.46 8.62
CA THR A 88 -41.91 -20.36 7.86
C THR A 88 -41.43 -19.69 6.57
N ALA A 89 -42.33 -19.04 5.82
CA ALA A 89 -41.95 -18.30 4.62
C ALA A 89 -40.97 -17.13 4.94
N ALA A 90 -41.21 -16.40 6.03
CA ALA A 90 -40.31 -15.33 6.47
C ALA A 90 -38.92 -15.86 6.88
N PHE A 91 -38.87 -17.00 7.57
CA PHE A 91 -37.62 -17.69 7.92
C PHE A 91 -36.84 -18.12 6.67
N GLU A 92 -37.49 -18.76 5.70
CA GLU A 92 -36.86 -19.19 4.44
C GLU A 92 -36.30 -18.00 3.65
N ALA A 93 -37.05 -16.89 3.57
CA ALA A 93 -36.59 -15.67 2.93
C ALA A 93 -35.36 -15.06 3.64
N ALA A 94 -35.36 -15.00 4.98
CA ALA A 94 -34.23 -14.51 5.76
C ALA A 94 -33.01 -15.42 5.63
N GLN A 95 -33.22 -16.74 5.60
CA GLN A 95 -32.16 -17.74 5.39
C GLN A 95 -31.51 -17.60 4.02
N LEU A 96 -32.32 -17.44 2.96
CA LEU A 96 -31.83 -17.21 1.60
C LEU A 96 -30.97 -15.94 1.56
N LYS A 97 -31.48 -14.81 2.07
CA LYS A 97 -30.76 -13.54 2.10
C LYS A 97 -29.45 -13.62 2.89
N PHE A 98 -29.45 -14.33 4.03
CA PHE A 98 -28.23 -14.54 4.81
C PHE A 98 -27.19 -15.35 4.04
N ASN A 99 -27.59 -16.43 3.36
CA ASN A 99 -26.70 -17.24 2.53
C ASN A 99 -26.12 -16.46 1.34
N GLU A 100 -26.95 -15.66 0.66
CA GLU A 100 -26.50 -14.76 -0.41
C GLU A 100 -25.45 -13.78 0.11
N GLN A 101 -25.69 -13.21 1.29
CA GLN A 101 -24.79 -12.25 1.90
C GLN A 101 -23.47 -12.88 2.38
N ILE A 102 -23.48 -14.15 2.83
CA ILE A 102 -22.26 -14.92 3.09
C ILE A 102 -21.45 -15.08 1.80
N ALA A 103 -22.10 -15.42 0.69
CA ALA A 103 -21.43 -15.57 -0.60
C ALA A 103 -20.82 -14.25 -1.08
N ALA A 104 -21.54 -13.14 -0.97
CA ALA A 104 -21.06 -11.80 -1.31
C ALA A 104 -19.86 -11.36 -0.45
N ALA A 105 -19.92 -11.62 0.86
CA ALA A 105 -18.81 -11.34 1.78
C ALA A 105 -17.57 -12.18 1.43
N ARG A 106 -17.72 -13.48 1.14
CA ARG A 106 -16.61 -14.35 0.72
C ARG A 106 -15.98 -13.89 -0.59
N ALA A 107 -16.79 -13.50 -1.57
CA ALA A 107 -16.32 -12.98 -2.85
C ALA A 107 -15.57 -11.66 -2.71
N THR A 108 -15.93 -10.82 -1.73
CA THR A 108 -15.21 -9.57 -1.48
C THR A 108 -13.91 -9.82 -0.72
N THR A 109 -13.91 -10.74 0.26
CA THR A 109 -12.71 -11.11 1.00
C THR A 109 -11.67 -11.81 0.12
N SER A 110 -12.07 -12.49 -0.97
CA SER A 110 -11.08 -13.06 -1.90
C SER A 110 -10.26 -12.00 -2.62
N GLN A 111 -10.80 -10.78 -2.81
CA GLN A 111 -10.05 -9.64 -3.37
C GLN A 111 -8.88 -9.24 -2.47
N LEU A 112 -8.98 -9.48 -1.15
CA LEU A 112 -7.92 -9.17 -0.20
C LEU A 112 -6.64 -9.97 -0.48
N LYS A 113 -6.77 -11.21 -0.96
CA LYS A 113 -5.61 -12.05 -1.31
C LYS A 113 -4.78 -11.41 -2.42
N ASN A 114 -5.45 -10.93 -3.47
CA ASN A 114 -4.77 -10.27 -4.59
C ASN A 114 -4.07 -8.98 -4.15
N VAL A 115 -4.72 -8.19 -3.27
CA VAL A 115 -4.11 -6.98 -2.70
C VAL A 115 -2.92 -7.33 -1.82
N GLU A 116 -3.02 -8.36 -0.98
CA GLU A 116 -1.92 -8.80 -0.12
C GLU A 116 -0.69 -9.23 -0.94
N GLU A 117 -0.91 -10.06 -1.97
CA GLU A 117 0.15 -10.51 -2.88
C GLU A 117 0.79 -9.32 -3.59
N THR A 118 0.00 -8.38 -4.10
CA THR A 118 0.50 -7.17 -4.77
C THR A 118 1.30 -6.30 -3.80
N LEU A 119 0.79 -6.03 -2.59
CA LEU A 119 1.49 -5.26 -1.56
C LEU A 119 2.82 -5.91 -1.17
N ARG A 120 2.87 -7.24 -1.08
CA ARG A 120 4.10 -7.97 -0.77
C ARG A 120 5.16 -7.76 -1.85
N GLU A 121 4.77 -7.81 -3.12
CA GLU A 121 5.70 -7.55 -4.23
C GLU A 121 6.11 -6.07 -4.29
N ASP A 122 5.18 -5.14 -4.05
CA ASP A 122 5.46 -3.71 -3.98
C ASP A 122 6.45 -3.36 -2.86
N LEU A 123 6.32 -4.00 -1.68
CA LEU A 123 7.26 -3.81 -0.57
C LEU A 123 8.67 -4.33 -0.91
N LYS A 124 8.77 -5.46 -1.61
CA LYS A 124 10.06 -5.95 -2.14
C LYS A 124 10.64 -4.98 -3.17
N ALA A 125 9.81 -4.48 -4.08
CA ALA A 125 10.22 -3.53 -5.09
C ALA A 125 10.72 -2.21 -4.47
N MET A 126 10.03 -1.71 -3.44
CA MET A 126 10.46 -0.55 -2.65
C MET A 126 11.80 -0.79 -1.97
N ALA A 127 12.00 -1.94 -1.31
CA ALA A 127 13.28 -2.27 -0.69
C ALA A 127 14.42 -2.32 -1.73
N ALA A 128 14.16 -2.88 -2.91
CA ALA A 128 15.12 -2.90 -4.01
C ALA A 128 15.41 -1.49 -4.55
N ALA A 129 14.40 -0.62 -4.65
CA ALA A 129 14.57 0.79 -5.06
C ALA A 129 15.41 1.58 -4.04
N GLN A 130 15.16 1.39 -2.74
CA GLN A 130 15.96 2.00 -1.67
C GLN A 130 17.41 1.53 -1.74
N MET A 131 17.65 0.23 -1.93
CA MET A 131 19.00 -0.31 -2.11
C MET A 131 19.72 0.33 -3.31
N ARG A 132 19.04 0.46 -4.46
CA ARG A 132 19.61 1.15 -5.64
C ARG A 132 19.96 2.61 -5.33
N TYR A 133 19.10 3.33 -4.63
CA TYR A 133 19.34 4.71 -4.22
C TYR A 133 20.57 4.83 -3.32
N PHE A 134 20.64 4.06 -2.24
CA PHE A 134 21.77 4.13 -1.31
C PHE A 134 23.09 3.72 -1.97
N ASN A 135 23.08 2.71 -2.84
CA ASN A 135 24.26 2.33 -3.62
C ASN A 135 24.70 3.46 -4.57
N ALA A 136 23.75 4.14 -5.22
CA ALA A 136 24.05 5.29 -6.06
C ALA A 136 24.68 6.43 -5.24
N CYS A 137 24.11 6.77 -4.10
CA CYS A 137 24.67 7.79 -3.20
C CYS A 137 26.09 7.44 -2.76
N GLN A 138 26.31 6.20 -2.33
CA GLN A 138 27.62 5.72 -1.91
C GLN A 138 28.65 5.83 -3.05
N GLU A 139 28.31 5.38 -4.25
CA GLU A 139 29.23 5.41 -5.38
C GLU A 139 29.54 6.84 -5.82
N GLN A 140 28.55 7.73 -5.87
CA GLN A 140 28.74 9.13 -6.24
C GLN A 140 29.65 9.85 -5.23
N LEU A 141 29.44 9.62 -3.92
CA LEU A 141 30.30 10.19 -2.88
C LEU A 141 31.71 9.59 -2.91
N ARG A 142 31.86 8.29 -3.16
CA ARG A 142 33.17 7.64 -3.32
C ARG A 142 33.97 8.25 -4.47
N GLN A 143 33.31 8.46 -5.62
CA GLN A 143 33.92 9.10 -6.78
C GLN A 143 34.30 10.56 -6.49
N LEU A 144 33.46 11.30 -5.76
CA LEU A 144 33.78 12.66 -5.33
C LEU A 144 35.03 12.68 -4.43
N THR A 145 35.10 11.82 -3.40
CA THR A 145 36.28 11.73 -2.53
C THR A 145 37.56 11.48 -3.33
N SER A 146 37.53 10.52 -4.25
CA SER A 146 38.69 10.22 -5.12
C SER A 146 39.08 11.41 -6.03
N LYS A 147 38.10 12.16 -6.56
CA LYS A 147 38.35 13.38 -7.35
C LYS A 147 39.00 14.49 -6.51
N LEU A 148 38.60 14.63 -5.25
CA LEU A 148 39.16 15.64 -4.34
C LEU A 148 40.57 15.28 -3.88
N GLU A 149 40.82 14.00 -3.59
CA GLU A 149 42.15 13.47 -3.25
C GLU A 149 43.13 13.67 -4.42
N SER A 150 42.71 13.31 -5.64
CA SER A 150 43.54 13.49 -6.85
C SER A 150 43.77 14.96 -7.22
N ALA A 151 42.88 15.88 -6.82
CA ALA A 151 43.07 17.32 -6.97
C ALA A 151 44.05 17.92 -5.94
N GLY A 152 44.66 17.10 -5.07
CA GLY A 152 45.60 17.55 -4.03
C GLY A 152 44.91 18.32 -2.90
N LEU A 153 43.63 18.05 -2.68
CA LEU A 153 42.76 18.68 -1.68
C LEU A 153 42.20 17.66 -0.67
N GLY A 154 42.67 16.41 -0.75
CA GLY A 154 42.57 15.45 0.36
C GLY A 154 43.45 15.91 1.52
N ALA A 155 42.98 15.64 2.75
CA ALA A 155 43.66 16.02 4.00
C ALA A 155 45.15 15.70 4.02
#